data_AF-A0A2D5PBQ0-F1
#
_entry.id   AF-A0A2D5PBQ0-F1
#
_cell.length_a   1.000
_cell.length_b   1.000
_cell.length_c   1.000
_cell.angle_alpha   90.00
_cell.angle_beta   90.00
_cell.angle_gamma   90.00
#
_symmetry.space_group_name_H-M   'P 1'
#
loop_
_entity.id
_entity.type
_entity.pdbx_description
1 polymer ?
#
loop_
_entity_poly.entity_id
_entity_poly.type
_entity_poly.pdbx_seq_one_letter_code
_entity_poly.pdbx_strand_id
1 'polypeptide(L)'
;MSNSIFDKITAGELIEFKDNAPIKITVKGGSYEDCHKPENQNLVDGIPLDPVLPDHFEQMEHAFRSKEEIQDWWGRPFIITNGNSYMVRVLNGGAHDRSCGLGVATSLEEDIAIAQTGRRV
;
A
#
# COMPACT_ATOMS: atom_id res chain seq x y z
N MET A 1 -22.92 4.02 -11.73
CA MET A 1 -22.67 3.02 -12.78
C MET A 1 -21.53 3.55 -13.64
N SER A 2 -20.41 2.81 -13.70
CA SER A 2 -19.25 3.16 -14.51
C SER A 2 -19.58 2.94 -15.99
N ASN A 3 -19.23 3.90 -16.85
CA ASN A 3 -19.29 3.77 -18.31
C ASN A 3 -17.92 3.36 -18.89
N SER A 4 -17.13 2.62 -18.12
CA SER A 4 -15.82 2.14 -18.55
C SER A 4 -15.96 1.11 -19.67
N ILE A 5 -15.10 1.23 -20.69
CA ILE A 5 -15.01 0.20 -21.73
C ILE A 5 -14.47 -1.12 -21.17
N PHE A 6 -13.68 -1.06 -20.08
CA PHE A 6 -13.15 -2.24 -19.41
C PHE A 6 -14.24 -3.10 -18.74
N ASP A 7 -15.39 -2.52 -18.39
CA ASP A 7 -16.52 -3.26 -17.82
C ASP A 7 -17.29 -4.06 -18.89
N LYS A 8 -16.97 -3.86 -20.17
CA LYS A 8 -17.70 -4.41 -21.32
C LYS A 8 -16.91 -5.42 -22.14
N ILE A 9 -15.63 -5.64 -21.81
CA ILE A 9 -14.75 -6.57 -22.51
C ILE A 9 -14.85 -7.95 -21.85
N THR A 10 -15.02 -9.00 -22.65
CA THR A 10 -15.07 -10.39 -22.16
C THR A 10 -13.76 -11.12 -22.41
N ALA A 11 -13.40 -12.08 -21.54
CA ALA A 11 -12.22 -12.91 -21.73
C ALA A 11 -12.28 -13.67 -23.08
N GLY A 12 -11.23 -13.53 -23.89
CA GLY A 12 -11.13 -14.15 -25.22
C GLY A 12 -11.62 -13.27 -26.38
N GLU A 13 -12.09 -12.06 -26.11
CA GLU A 13 -12.49 -11.10 -27.14
C GLU A 13 -11.28 -10.43 -27.79
N LEU A 14 -11.17 -10.53 -29.12
CA LEU A 14 -10.12 -9.87 -29.89
C LEU A 14 -10.49 -8.41 -30.12
N ILE A 15 -9.66 -7.48 -29.64
CA ILE A 15 -9.85 -6.05 -29.85
C ILE A 15 -8.87 -5.58 -30.94
N GLU A 16 -9.42 -5.21 -32.10
CA GLU A 16 -8.66 -4.65 -33.21
C GLU A 16 -8.74 -3.12 -33.19
N PHE A 17 -7.58 -2.46 -33.19
CA PHE A 17 -7.48 -1.01 -33.22
C PHE A 17 -7.18 -0.53 -34.63
N LYS A 18 -7.94 0.48 -35.10
CA LYS A 18 -7.68 1.10 -36.39
C LYS A 18 -6.47 2.05 -36.30
N ASP A 19 -5.70 2.10 -37.37
CA ASP A 19 -4.66 3.11 -37.66
C ASP A 19 -3.29 2.97 -36.95
N ASN A 20 -2.95 1.80 -36.39
CA ASN A 20 -1.62 1.49 -35.82
C ASN A 20 -1.06 2.52 -34.81
N ALA A 21 -1.89 3.41 -34.28
CA ALA A 21 -1.48 4.39 -33.30
C ALA A 21 -1.16 3.69 -31.96
N PRO A 22 -0.05 4.04 -31.29
CA PRO A 22 0.26 3.45 -29.99
C PRO A 22 -0.82 3.85 -28.96
N ILE A 23 -1.37 2.86 -28.27
CA ILE A 23 -2.34 3.08 -27.19
C ILE A 23 -1.58 3.23 -25.89
N LYS A 24 -1.81 4.35 -25.20
CA LYS A 24 -1.32 4.53 -23.85
C LYS A 24 -2.39 4.05 -22.87
N ILE A 25 -2.22 2.85 -22.33
CA ILE A 25 -3.00 2.41 -21.18
C ILE A 25 -2.33 3.00 -19.93
N THR A 26 -3.10 3.71 -19.12
CA THR A 26 -2.64 4.17 -17.80
C THR A 26 -3.45 3.43 -16.76
N VAL A 27 -2.82 2.45 -16.13
CA VAL A 27 -3.38 1.80 -14.94
C VAL A 27 -3.20 2.78 -13.79
N LYS A 28 -4.30 3.11 -13.10
CA LYS A 28 -4.23 3.83 -11.83
C LYS A 28 -3.89 2.82 -10.73
N GLY A 29 -2.72 2.96 -10.12
CA GLY A 29 -2.17 2.03 -9.13
C GLY A 29 -0.68 1.83 -9.37
N GLY A 30 0.14 1.87 -8.31
CA GLY A 30 1.55 1.48 -8.36
C GLY A 30 1.67 -0.03 -8.59
N SER A 31 2.82 -0.49 -9.09
CA SER A 31 3.08 -1.94 -9.12
C SER A 31 3.17 -2.46 -7.68
N TYR A 32 2.52 -3.60 -7.43
CA TYR A 32 2.69 -4.34 -6.18
C TYR A 32 3.59 -5.55 -6.47
N GLU A 33 4.79 -5.53 -5.90
CA GLU A 33 5.86 -6.48 -6.19
C GLU A 33 6.29 -7.20 -4.91
N ASP A 34 7.07 -8.28 -5.04
CA ASP A 34 7.49 -9.07 -3.89
C ASP A 34 8.30 -8.24 -2.86
N CYS A 35 9.05 -7.23 -3.32
CA CYS A 35 9.77 -6.31 -2.44
C CYS A 35 8.85 -5.39 -1.62
N HIS A 36 7.56 -5.31 -1.91
CA HIS A 36 6.57 -4.56 -1.13
C HIS A 36 5.87 -5.40 -0.07
N LYS A 37 6.08 -6.73 -0.06
CA LYS A 37 5.41 -7.60 0.90
C LYS A 37 6.04 -7.43 2.30
N PRO A 38 5.24 -7.40 3.38
CA PRO A 38 5.74 -7.22 4.74
C PRO A 38 6.83 -8.22 5.15
N GLU A 39 6.68 -9.49 4.78
CA GLU A 39 7.64 -10.56 5.09
C GLU A 39 9.00 -10.40 4.39
N ASN A 40 9.07 -9.60 3.34
CA ASN A 40 10.29 -9.32 2.58
C ASN A 40 10.94 -7.99 2.99
N GLN A 41 10.43 -7.33 4.03
CA GLN A 41 10.99 -6.07 4.55
C GLN A 41 12.11 -6.32 5.55
N ASN A 42 12.81 -5.24 5.89
CA ASN A 42 13.60 -5.20 7.11
C ASN A 42 12.66 -5.23 8.33
N LEU A 43 12.70 -6.32 9.10
CA LEU A 43 11.81 -6.52 10.25
C LEU A 43 12.57 -6.31 11.56
N VAL A 44 11.95 -5.55 12.46
CA VAL A 44 12.35 -5.46 13.88
C VAL A 44 11.20 -5.96 14.72
N ASP A 45 11.42 -7.05 15.47
CA ASP A 45 10.38 -7.75 16.24
C ASP A 45 9.11 -8.07 15.42
N GLY A 46 9.31 -8.42 14.14
CA GLY A 46 8.24 -8.75 13.20
C GLY A 46 7.45 -7.55 12.68
N ILE A 47 7.92 -6.32 12.94
CA ILE A 47 7.36 -5.06 12.42
C ILE A 47 8.28 -4.53 11.31
N PRO A 48 7.74 -4.20 10.11
CA PRO A 48 8.53 -3.55 9.08
C PRO A 48 9.07 -2.18 9.53
N LEU A 49 10.39 -2.00 9.44
CA LEU A 49 11.09 -0.75 9.70
C LEU A 49 11.60 -0.17 8.37
N ASP A 50 11.21 1.07 8.09
CA ASP A 50 11.50 1.78 6.84
C ASP A 50 11.18 0.92 5.60
N PRO A 51 9.95 0.38 5.49
CA PRO A 51 9.62 -0.54 4.42
C PRO A 51 9.70 0.11 3.04
N VAL A 52 10.03 -0.70 2.04
CA VAL A 52 9.88 -0.34 0.63
C VAL A 52 8.38 -0.42 0.30
N LEU A 53 7.72 0.74 0.27
CA LEU A 53 6.29 0.84 -0.01
C LEU A 53 6.03 1.01 -1.52
N PRO A 54 4.87 0.53 -2.02
CA PRO A 54 4.46 0.77 -3.39
C PRO A 54 4.43 2.26 -3.76
N ASP A 55 4.61 2.55 -5.04
CA ASP A 55 4.45 3.89 -5.56
C ASP A 55 3.09 4.47 -5.19
N HIS A 56 3.10 5.72 -4.70
CA HIS A 56 1.90 6.44 -4.27
C HIS A 56 1.14 5.80 -3.09
N PHE A 57 1.75 4.91 -2.30
CA PHE A 57 1.10 4.26 -1.15
C PHE A 57 0.35 5.24 -0.22
N GLU A 58 0.95 6.41 0.06
CA GLU A 58 0.38 7.47 0.91
C GLU A 58 -0.61 8.40 0.19
N GLN A 59 -0.91 8.17 -1.09
CA GLN A 59 -1.77 9.01 -1.93
C GLN A 59 -2.92 8.21 -2.57
N MET A 60 -2.83 6.87 -2.56
CA MET A 60 -3.77 6.00 -3.23
C MET A 60 -5.05 5.82 -2.40
N GLU A 61 -6.21 5.85 -3.05
CA GLU A 61 -7.48 5.47 -2.42
C GLU A 61 -7.59 3.95 -2.30
N HIS A 62 -8.39 3.45 -1.36
CA HIS A 62 -8.52 2.01 -1.13
C HIS A 62 -9.02 1.28 -2.38
N ALA A 63 -9.94 1.91 -3.13
CA ALA A 63 -10.52 1.35 -4.34
C ALA A 63 -9.52 1.11 -5.50
N PHE A 64 -8.33 1.72 -5.45
CA PHE A 64 -7.29 1.56 -6.47
C PHE A 64 -6.16 0.63 -6.04
N ARG A 65 -6.15 0.13 -4.80
CA ARG A 65 -5.14 -0.82 -4.33
C ARG A 65 -5.44 -2.22 -4.85
N SER A 66 -4.37 -2.98 -5.06
CA SER A 66 -4.49 -4.40 -5.34
C SER A 66 -5.08 -5.13 -4.13
N LYS A 67 -5.73 -6.29 -4.36
CA LYS A 67 -6.28 -7.08 -3.25
C LYS A 67 -5.16 -7.63 -2.37
N GLU A 68 -4.04 -7.96 -2.99
CA GLU A 68 -2.82 -8.47 -2.39
C GLU A 68 -2.21 -7.41 -1.46
N GLU A 69 -2.04 -6.17 -1.91
CA GLU A 69 -1.57 -5.06 -1.07
C GLU A 69 -2.48 -4.84 0.14
N ILE A 70 -3.81 -4.83 -0.07
CA ILE A 70 -4.77 -4.69 1.02
C ILE A 70 -4.62 -5.86 2.00
N GLN A 71 -4.56 -7.10 1.52
CA GLN A 71 -4.42 -8.27 2.38
C GLN A 71 -3.15 -8.22 3.24
N ASP A 72 -2.05 -7.76 2.66
CA ASP A 72 -0.75 -7.73 3.30
C ASP A 72 -0.62 -6.59 4.31
N TRP A 73 -1.08 -5.38 3.95
CA TRP A 73 -0.82 -4.16 4.71
C TRP A 73 -1.98 -3.66 5.57
N TRP A 74 -3.21 -4.11 5.31
CA TRP A 74 -4.36 -3.63 6.08
C TRP A 74 -4.28 -4.05 7.55
N GLY A 75 -4.40 -3.08 8.45
CA GLY A 75 -4.29 -3.29 9.89
C GLY A 75 -2.89 -3.63 10.38
N ARG A 76 -1.88 -3.65 9.50
CA ARG A 76 -0.48 -3.95 9.82
C ARG A 76 0.30 -2.66 10.08
N PRO A 77 0.81 -2.47 11.31
CA PRO A 77 1.66 -1.32 11.60
C PRO A 77 3.06 -1.46 11.00
N PHE A 78 3.67 -0.34 10.67
CA PHE A 78 5.06 -0.22 10.23
C PHE A 78 5.68 1.06 10.80
N ILE A 79 7.00 1.10 10.86
CA ILE A 79 7.77 2.20 11.46
C ILE A 79 8.49 2.96 10.36
N ILE A 80 8.46 4.29 10.43
CA ILE A 80 9.24 5.19 9.58
C ILE A 80 10.21 5.99 10.46
N THR A 81 11.50 5.91 10.15
CA THR A 81 12.54 6.72 10.77
C THR A 81 12.46 8.15 10.24
N ASN A 82 12.43 9.13 11.14
CA ASN A 82 12.41 10.55 10.84
C ASN A 82 13.42 11.29 11.71
N GLY A 83 14.66 11.41 11.23
CA GLY A 83 15.75 12.04 11.95
C GLY A 83 16.07 11.31 13.25
N ASN A 84 15.80 11.96 14.39
CA ASN A 84 16.02 11.39 15.73
C ASN A 84 14.73 10.81 16.35
N SER A 85 13.71 10.56 15.54
CA SER A 85 12.43 10.03 15.97
C SER A 85 11.96 8.92 15.02
N TYR A 86 10.99 8.15 15.49
CA TYR A 86 10.33 7.08 14.78
C TYR A 86 8.83 7.38 14.77
N MET A 87 8.15 7.05 13.68
CA MET A 87 6.71 7.19 13.54
C MET A 87 6.09 5.86 13.20
N VAL A 88 5.13 5.42 14.01
CA VAL A 88 4.32 4.23 13.73
C VAL A 88 3.14 4.61 12.87
N ARG A 89 2.95 3.90 11.76
CA ARG A 89 1.85 4.11 10.81
C ARG A 89 1.11 2.80 10.56
N VAL A 90 -0.16 2.88 10.17
CA VAL A 90 -1.00 1.71 9.82
C VAL A 90 -1.97 2.04 8.70
N LEU A 91 -2.13 1.15 7.72
CA LEU A 91 -3.17 1.27 6.71
C LEU A 91 -4.50 0.71 7.26
N ASN A 92 -5.46 1.58 7.58
CA ASN A 92 -6.73 1.16 8.20
C ASN A 92 -7.96 1.96 7.73
N GLY A 93 -7.82 2.76 6.66
CA GLY A 93 -8.91 3.59 6.11
C GLY A 93 -9.18 4.90 6.86
N GLY A 94 -8.52 5.16 7.98
CA GLY A 94 -8.83 6.32 8.84
C GLY A 94 -8.44 7.69 8.25
N ALA A 95 -7.46 7.77 7.35
CA ALA A 95 -6.89 9.02 6.84
C ALA A 95 -7.18 9.25 5.35
N HIS A 96 -8.45 9.10 4.95
CA HIS A 96 -8.86 9.07 3.53
C HIS A 96 -8.09 7.99 2.77
N ASP A 97 -8.13 6.77 3.29
CA ASP A 97 -7.42 5.59 2.76
C ASP A 97 -5.90 5.67 2.71
N ARG A 98 -5.30 6.72 3.27
CA ARG A 98 -3.86 6.78 3.56
C ARG A 98 -3.55 6.05 4.85
N SER A 99 -2.28 5.78 5.10
CA SER A 99 -1.89 5.26 6.40
C SER A 99 -2.11 6.33 7.48
N CYS A 100 -2.56 5.88 8.65
CA CYS A 100 -2.78 6.71 9.83
C CYS A 100 -1.57 6.61 10.75
N GLY A 101 -1.22 7.72 11.41
CA GLY A 101 -0.26 7.69 12.51
C GLY A 101 -0.88 7.05 13.75
N LEU A 102 -0.16 6.11 14.36
CA LEU A 102 -0.49 5.54 15.67
C LEU A 102 0.26 6.21 16.81
N GLY A 103 1.47 6.71 16.53
CA GLY A 103 2.32 7.36 17.52
C GLY A 103 3.66 7.79 16.93
N VAL A 104 4.43 8.50 17.76
CA VAL A 104 5.80 8.92 17.48
C VAL A 104 6.61 8.76 18.76
N ALA A 105 7.79 8.19 18.67
CA ALA A 105 8.73 8.06 19.79
C ALA A 105 10.14 8.49 19.38
N THR A 106 11.01 8.72 20.38
CA THR A 106 12.44 8.96 20.16
C THR A 106 13.28 7.70 20.30
N SER A 107 12.65 6.56 20.60
CA SER A 107 13.31 5.27 20.73
C SER A 107 12.57 4.22 19.91
N LEU A 108 13.34 3.30 19.31
CA LEU A 108 12.77 2.23 18.50
C LEU A 108 11.96 1.24 19.35
N GLU A 109 12.39 0.98 20.59
CA GLU A 109 11.70 0.08 21.52
C GLU A 109 10.28 0.55 21.85
N GLU A 110 10.11 1.85 22.11
CA GLU A 110 8.78 2.42 22.38
C GLU A 110 7.86 2.33 21.16
N ASP A 111 8.38 2.63 19.97
CA ASP A 111 7.61 2.52 18.72
C ASP A 111 7.21 1.07 18.39
N ILE A 112 8.06 0.08 18.72
CA ILE A 112 7.70 -1.35 18.63
C ILE A 112 6.52 -1.65 19.55
N ALA A 113 6.51 -1.13 20.79
CA ALA A 113 5.40 -1.34 21.72
C ALA A 113 4.10 -0.69 21.21
N ILE A 114 4.17 0.51 20.63
CA ILE A 114 3.03 1.18 19.99
C ILE A 114 2.52 0.34 18.80
N ALA A 115 3.42 -0.13 17.94
CA ALA A 115 3.08 -0.96 16.78
C ALA A 115 2.40 -2.27 17.21
N GLN A 116 2.91 -2.96 18.23
CA GLN A 116 2.31 -4.19 18.74
C GLN A 116 0.90 -3.95 19.32
N THR A 117 0.70 -2.81 19.98
CA THR A 117 -0.60 -2.43 20.56
C THR A 117 -1.62 -2.05 19.48
N GLY A 118 -1.20 -1.35 18.43
CA GLY A 118 -2.05 -0.90 17.34
C GLY A 118 -2.34 -1.95 16.28
N ARG A 119 -1.71 -3.12 16.36
CA ARG A 119 -1.89 -4.22 15.41
C ARG A 119 -3.30 -4.80 15.53
N ARG A 120 -4.04 -4.79 14.43
CA ARG A 120 -5.29 -5.55 14.33
C ARG A 120 -4.96 -6.95 13.82
N VAL A 121 -5.27 -7.97 14.63
CA VAL A 121 -5.19 -9.39 14.26
C VAL A 121 -6.38 -9.79 13.40
#